data_AF-A0A962PKI7-F1
#
_entry.id   AF-A0A962PKI7-F1
#
_cell.length_a   1.000
_cell.length_b   1.000
_cell.length_c   1.000
_cell.angle_alpha   90.00
_cell.angle_beta   90.00
_cell.angle_gamma   90.00
#
_symmetry.space_group_name_H-M   'P 1'
#
loop_
_entity.id
_entity.type
_entity.pdbx_description
1 polymer ?
#
loop_
_entity_poly.entity_id
_entity_poly.type
_entity_poly.pdbx_seq_one_letter_code
_entity_poly.pdbx_strand_id
1 'polypeptide(L)'
;MGRGFFEDLRSLFIDDYKDAVRDTSGVPAVFIDPDDFDRDYYQKNGRVNPADIPKLRQQLEEQMPGFTRGATNADLATAVETSLTQGPFAVRMQLPPTPGSTTPPMSVCLVNEQGRDLNHKNEMMPKLSRQDLERIREIPGWDDHWDRIIGIHEGTHCNQTPVNPSGMTADQVSVAVLSREAQADQAAIDWARRNGLNDIAQAMIDFRALGAADDPLHSTAIIIDKPGPVTLDHINAARDFRGEMISKVAADQGISARDAETMLRDRPEEFNGHIKRLLSHGAFDGNSNPHVKESIEAFSGAVDRQITGRRIEREQEHERRMERLREHHGALETNDGTRLAQGPDAQGEGAVQTASADADVTEQNASFQTASYDVSSQAVMPSAYADMDVSTINGGTPVVALNDGDEASMTIGGVAPAAFFAANADPDLAVQRIELAQQLDVGLERDFERSAPSVKSDAYQMA
;
A
#
# COMPACT_ATOMS: atom_id res chain seq x y z
N MET A 1 8.01 -22.67 -17.43
CA MET A 1 6.72 -22.03 -17.13
C MET A 1 6.01 -22.72 -15.96
N GLY A 2 6.63 -22.80 -14.77
CA GLY A 2 6.03 -23.61 -13.68
C GLY A 2 6.41 -23.23 -12.25
N ARG A 3 7.09 -22.10 -12.03
CA ARG A 3 7.33 -21.55 -10.68
C ARG A 3 6.40 -20.37 -10.38
N GLY A 4 6.24 -19.43 -11.31
CA GLY A 4 5.37 -18.25 -11.12
C GLY A 4 3.93 -18.55 -10.74
N PHE A 5 3.24 -19.47 -11.44
CA PHE A 5 1.82 -19.73 -11.18
C PHE A 5 1.48 -20.23 -9.76
N PHE A 6 2.39 -20.95 -9.10
CA PHE A 6 2.16 -21.43 -7.73
C PHE A 6 2.61 -20.42 -6.66
N GLU A 7 3.51 -19.49 -7.00
CA GLU A 7 3.83 -18.34 -6.16
C GLU A 7 2.64 -17.36 -6.16
N ASP A 8 2.03 -17.10 -7.33
CA ASP A 8 0.84 -16.25 -7.49
C ASP A 8 -0.40 -16.76 -6.71
N LEU A 9 -0.56 -18.08 -6.56
CA LEU A 9 -1.66 -18.64 -5.76
C LEU A 9 -1.44 -18.52 -4.25
N ARG A 10 -0.19 -18.40 -3.79
CA ARG A 10 0.12 -18.20 -2.37
C ARG A 10 -0.07 -16.75 -1.95
N SER A 11 0.26 -15.77 -2.80
CA SER A 11 0.06 -14.34 -2.48
C SER A 11 -1.42 -13.99 -2.28
N LEU A 12 -2.35 -14.75 -2.88
CA LEU A 12 -3.80 -14.60 -2.61
C LEU A 12 -4.21 -14.89 -1.16
N PHE A 13 -3.42 -15.67 -0.41
CA PHE A 13 -3.73 -16.08 0.97
C PHE A 13 -2.70 -15.62 2.00
N ILE A 14 -1.58 -15.04 1.53
CA ILE A 14 -0.46 -14.62 2.37
C ILE A 14 -0.34 -13.11 2.23
N ASP A 15 -0.36 -12.42 3.37
CA ASP A 15 0.06 -11.03 3.44
C ASP A 15 1.58 -10.97 3.19
N ASP A 16 1.97 -10.64 1.96
CA ASP A 16 3.36 -10.67 1.49
C ASP A 16 4.26 -9.71 2.27
N TYR A 17 3.71 -8.60 2.76
CA TYR A 17 4.42 -7.69 3.67
C TYR A 17 4.73 -8.38 5.00
N LYS A 18 3.71 -8.94 5.67
CA LYS A 18 3.89 -9.61 6.97
C LYS A 18 4.79 -10.84 6.86
N ASP A 19 4.68 -11.61 5.78
CA ASP A 19 5.52 -12.79 5.54
C ASP A 19 6.99 -12.40 5.30
N ALA A 20 7.24 -11.37 4.48
CA ALA A 20 8.58 -10.82 4.27
C ALA A 20 9.23 -10.32 5.57
N VAL A 21 8.48 -9.61 6.41
CA VAL A 21 8.97 -9.15 7.72
C VAL A 21 9.39 -10.33 8.58
N ARG A 22 8.57 -11.38 8.66
CA ARG A 22 8.85 -12.59 9.45
C ARG A 22 10.10 -13.31 8.96
N ASP A 23 10.26 -13.44 7.64
CA ASP A 23 11.40 -14.11 7.03
C ASP A 23 12.73 -13.36 7.27
N THR A 24 12.67 -12.04 7.37
CA THR A 24 13.88 -11.20 7.34
C THR A 24 14.30 -10.67 8.72
N SER A 25 13.37 -10.57 9.66
CA SER A 25 13.60 -9.98 10.99
C SER A 25 14.52 -10.77 11.92
N GLY A 26 14.68 -12.07 11.70
CA GLY A 26 15.52 -12.94 12.53
C GLY A 26 15.02 -13.14 13.97
N VAL A 27 13.86 -12.59 14.32
CA VAL A 27 13.15 -12.73 15.60
C VAL A 27 11.63 -12.81 15.34
N PRO A 28 10.80 -13.27 16.29
CA PRO A 28 9.35 -13.24 16.10
C PRO A 28 8.85 -11.82 15.81
N ALA A 29 7.98 -11.66 14.80
CA ALA A 29 7.38 -10.38 14.45
C ALA A 29 5.97 -10.25 15.04
N VAL A 30 5.66 -9.07 15.57
CA VAL A 30 4.35 -8.69 16.08
C VAL A 30 3.92 -7.40 15.40
N PHE A 31 2.73 -7.41 14.85
CA PHE A 31 2.21 -6.33 14.03
C PHE A 31 1.23 -5.48 14.84
N ILE A 32 1.38 -4.17 14.79
CA ILE A 32 0.50 -3.26 15.54
C ILE A 32 -0.21 -2.30 14.59
N ASP A 33 -1.48 -2.03 14.85
CA ASP A 33 -2.24 -1.05 14.08
C ASP A 33 -2.01 0.34 14.69
N PRO A 34 -1.28 1.24 13.99
CA PRO A 34 -1.06 2.59 14.50
C PRO A 34 -2.32 3.46 14.51
N ASP A 35 -3.37 3.10 13.78
CA ASP A 35 -4.63 3.84 13.71
C ASP A 35 -5.51 3.59 14.95
N ASP A 36 -5.21 2.55 15.73
CA ASP A 36 -5.82 2.33 17.05
C ASP A 36 -5.33 3.36 18.09
N PHE A 37 -4.26 4.11 17.83
CA PHE A 37 -3.68 5.08 18.76
C PHE A 37 -4.15 6.51 18.51
N ASP A 38 -4.22 7.31 19.56
CA ASP A 38 -4.71 8.69 19.50
C ASP A 38 -3.62 9.66 19.00
N ARG A 39 -3.44 9.70 17.68
CA ARG A 39 -2.46 10.56 17.00
C ARG A 39 -2.71 12.05 17.27
N ASP A 40 -3.97 12.49 17.28
CA ASP A 40 -4.35 13.88 17.53
C ASP A 40 -3.97 14.31 18.95
N TYR A 41 -4.19 13.43 19.94
CA TYR A 41 -3.75 13.69 21.30
C TYR A 41 -2.23 13.83 21.38
N TYR A 42 -1.47 12.94 20.73
CA TYR A 42 -0.02 13.03 20.71
C TYR A 42 0.46 14.34 20.07
N GLN A 43 -0.06 14.70 18.90
CA GLN A 43 0.31 15.93 18.20
C GLN A 43 -0.02 17.18 19.03
N LYS A 44 -1.16 17.18 19.73
CA LYS A 44 -1.59 18.32 20.56
C LYS A 44 -0.82 18.45 21.88
N ASN A 45 -0.44 17.33 22.50
CA ASN A 45 0.09 17.33 23.86
C ASN A 45 1.58 16.95 23.96
N GLY A 46 2.20 16.48 22.88
CA GLY A 46 3.58 16.00 22.85
C GLY A 46 3.84 14.78 23.75
N ARG A 47 2.81 13.97 24.02
CA ARG A 47 2.90 12.78 24.88
C ARG A 47 1.83 11.75 24.52
N VAL A 48 2.12 10.48 24.79
CA VAL A 48 1.21 9.35 24.55
C VAL A 48 -0.07 9.47 25.40
N ASN A 49 -1.23 9.17 24.79
CA ASN A 49 -2.48 9.06 25.51
C ASN A 49 -2.42 7.81 26.43
N PRO A 50 -2.65 7.93 27.75
CA PRO A 50 -2.63 6.78 28.65
C PRO A 50 -3.57 5.63 28.23
N ALA A 51 -4.63 5.92 27.47
CA ALA A 51 -5.56 4.94 26.93
C ALA A 51 -4.97 4.07 25.80
N ASP A 52 -3.87 4.49 25.16
CA ASP A 52 -3.24 3.72 24.08
C ASP A 52 -2.33 2.60 24.61
N ILE A 53 -1.84 2.72 25.86
CA ILE A 53 -1.00 1.70 26.48
C ILE A 53 -1.74 0.35 26.64
N PRO A 54 -2.99 0.31 27.17
CA PRO A 54 -3.78 -0.92 27.15
C PRO A 54 -4.05 -1.49 25.75
N LYS A 55 -4.25 -0.65 24.73
CA LYS A 55 -4.49 -1.09 23.35
C LYS A 55 -3.28 -1.81 22.78
N LEU A 56 -2.10 -1.19 22.89
CA LEU A 56 -0.84 -1.84 22.49
C LEU A 56 -0.65 -3.15 23.24
N ARG A 57 -0.89 -3.16 24.56
CA ARG A 57 -0.78 -4.39 25.36
C ARG A 57 -1.69 -5.50 24.84
N GLN A 58 -2.93 -5.17 24.50
CA GLN A 58 -3.89 -6.12 23.94
C GLN A 58 -3.38 -6.69 22.60
N GLN A 59 -3.02 -5.84 21.64
CA GLN A 59 -2.52 -6.29 20.33
C GLN A 59 -1.28 -7.20 20.46
N LEU A 60 -0.36 -6.87 21.39
CA LEU A 60 0.83 -7.70 21.68
C LEU A 60 0.46 -9.07 22.28
N GLU A 61 -0.47 -9.11 23.22
CA GLU A 61 -0.88 -10.35 23.90
C GLU A 61 -1.74 -11.27 23.02
N GLU A 62 -2.49 -10.72 22.07
CA GLU A 62 -3.26 -11.49 21.09
C GLU A 62 -2.36 -12.29 20.15
N GLN A 63 -1.25 -11.69 19.71
CA GLN A 63 -0.28 -12.34 18.82
C GLN A 63 0.79 -13.14 19.57
N MET A 64 1.16 -12.70 20.77
CA MET A 64 2.15 -13.40 21.59
C MET A 64 1.75 -13.43 23.08
N PRO A 65 0.89 -14.38 23.49
CA PRO A 65 0.41 -14.47 24.87
C PRO A 65 1.53 -14.57 25.90
N GLY A 66 1.47 -13.69 26.90
CA GLY A 66 2.41 -13.57 28.00
C GLY A 66 3.60 -12.63 27.74
N PHE A 67 3.75 -12.06 26.54
CA PHE A 67 4.89 -11.22 26.18
C PHE A 67 5.01 -9.97 27.06
N THR A 68 3.90 -9.33 27.39
CA THR A 68 3.89 -8.04 28.08
C THR A 68 3.94 -8.16 29.61
N ARG A 69 4.00 -9.38 30.16
CA ARG A 69 4.03 -9.62 31.63
C ARG A 69 5.18 -8.93 32.34
N GLY A 70 6.32 -8.74 31.66
CA GLY A 70 7.47 -8.00 32.16
C GLY A 70 7.47 -6.51 31.83
N ALA A 71 6.62 -6.05 30.90
CA ALA A 71 6.64 -4.68 30.39
C ALA A 71 6.00 -3.69 31.37
N THR A 72 6.73 -2.64 31.71
CA THR A 72 6.19 -1.48 32.41
C THR A 72 5.32 -0.64 31.46
N ASN A 73 4.46 0.22 32.01
CA ASN A 73 3.73 1.19 31.20
C ASN A 73 4.65 2.20 30.50
N ALA A 74 5.85 2.45 31.04
CA ALA A 74 6.84 3.30 30.39
C ALA A 74 7.40 2.63 29.13
N ASP A 75 7.73 1.33 29.21
CA ASP A 75 8.23 0.57 28.04
C ASP A 75 7.20 0.56 26.90
N LEU A 76 5.93 0.34 27.24
CA LEU A 76 4.85 0.36 26.26
C LEU A 76 4.55 1.76 25.73
N ALA A 77 4.64 2.80 26.57
CA ALA A 77 4.48 4.18 26.11
C ALA A 77 5.56 4.55 25.08
N THR A 78 6.81 4.15 25.30
CA THR A 78 7.88 4.37 24.30
C THR A 78 7.60 3.66 22.98
N ALA A 79 7.04 2.45 23.01
CA ALA A 79 6.64 1.74 21.79
C ALA A 79 5.49 2.45 21.05
N VAL A 80 4.46 2.90 21.76
CA VAL A 80 3.36 3.71 21.16
C VAL A 80 3.90 5.01 20.56
N GLU A 81 4.76 5.73 21.29
CA GLU A 81 5.37 6.97 20.80
C GLU A 81 6.17 6.74 19.51
N THR A 82 6.97 5.67 19.46
CA THR A 82 7.73 5.30 18.26
C THR A 82 6.77 5.04 17.10
N SER A 83 5.67 4.34 17.36
CA SER A 83 4.62 4.06 16.37
C SER A 83 3.92 5.28 15.82
N LEU A 84 3.67 6.29 16.65
CA LEU A 84 3.02 7.51 16.21
C LEU A 84 3.94 8.45 15.43
N THR A 85 5.26 8.28 15.53
CA THR A 85 6.24 9.26 15.03
C THR A 85 7.06 8.79 13.84
N GLN A 86 7.21 7.48 13.60
CA GLN A 86 8.20 6.96 12.63
C GLN A 86 7.62 6.37 11.33
N GLY A 87 6.29 6.33 11.14
CA GLY A 87 5.67 5.85 9.89
C GLY A 87 5.51 4.32 9.86
N PRO A 88 5.42 3.65 8.68
CA PRO A 88 5.73 2.22 8.64
C PRO A 88 7.16 2.08 9.14
N PHE A 89 7.31 1.31 10.22
CA PHE A 89 8.57 1.15 10.91
C PHE A 89 8.59 -0.23 11.55
N ALA A 90 9.77 -0.83 11.57
CA ALA A 90 10.04 -2.05 12.30
C ALA A 90 11.21 -1.85 13.25
N VAL A 91 10.97 -2.15 14.53
CA VAL A 91 11.99 -2.02 15.58
C VAL A 91 12.13 -3.31 16.37
N ARG A 92 13.36 -3.68 16.67
CA ARG A 92 13.63 -4.74 17.63
C ARG A 92 13.33 -4.24 19.04
N MET A 93 12.25 -4.74 19.61
CA MET A 93 11.87 -4.48 21.01
C MET A 93 12.38 -5.61 21.89
N GLN A 94 13.06 -5.26 22.97
CA GLN A 94 13.47 -6.22 24.01
C GLN A 94 12.76 -5.85 25.31
N LEU A 95 11.85 -6.72 25.75
CA LEU A 95 11.19 -6.54 27.03
C LEU A 95 12.04 -7.16 28.15
N PRO A 96 12.08 -6.54 29.34
CA PRO A 96 12.75 -7.11 30.48
C PRO A 96 12.08 -8.45 30.86
N PRO A 97 12.86 -9.39 31.43
CA PRO A 97 12.31 -10.66 31.87
C PRO A 97 11.27 -10.42 32.96
N THR A 98 10.21 -11.24 32.98
CA THR A 98 9.20 -11.17 34.04
C THR A 98 9.88 -11.33 35.41
N PRO A 99 9.60 -10.49 36.41
CA PRO A 99 10.19 -10.62 37.73
C PRO A 99 10.01 -12.04 38.30
N GLY A 100 11.11 -12.70 38.65
CA GLY A 100 11.12 -14.09 39.15
C GLY A 100 11.13 -15.17 38.06
N SER A 101 11.12 -14.81 36.78
CA SER A 101 11.29 -15.74 35.66
C SER A 101 12.76 -16.02 35.39
N THR A 102 13.07 -17.28 35.08
CA THR A 102 14.38 -17.72 34.57
C THR A 102 14.45 -17.66 33.04
N THR A 103 13.34 -17.34 32.37
CA THR A 103 13.29 -17.19 30.91
C THR A 103 14.08 -15.95 30.51
N PRO A 104 15.00 -16.07 29.53
CA PRO A 104 15.76 -14.92 29.04
C PRO A 104 14.83 -13.85 28.45
N PRO A 105 15.29 -12.58 28.36
CA PRO A 105 14.55 -11.52 27.70
C PRO A 105 14.22 -11.94 26.26
N MET A 106 12.94 -11.92 25.89
CA MET A 106 12.52 -12.17 24.52
C MET A 106 12.68 -10.87 23.70
N SER A 107 13.30 -10.99 22.53
CA SER A 107 13.26 -9.94 21.51
C SER A 107 12.14 -10.25 20.52
N VAL A 108 11.38 -9.22 20.15
CA VAL A 108 10.43 -9.27 19.05
C VAL A 108 10.73 -8.14 18.06
N CYS A 109 10.34 -8.34 16.82
CA CYS A 109 10.25 -7.29 15.82
C CYS A 109 8.86 -6.67 15.95
N LEU A 110 8.77 -5.48 16.54
CA LEU A 110 7.53 -4.70 16.59
C LEU A 110 7.41 -3.94 15.28
N VAL A 111 6.34 -4.19 14.54
CA VAL A 111 6.15 -3.65 13.20
C VAL A 111 4.82 -2.91 13.13
N ASN A 112 4.85 -1.68 12.66
CA ASN A 112 3.61 -1.02 12.27
C ASN A 112 3.00 -1.72 11.07
N GLU A 113 1.75 -2.13 11.21
CA GLU A 113 0.93 -2.45 10.06
C GLU A 113 0.85 -1.19 9.19
N GLN A 114 0.99 -1.41 7.90
CA GLN A 114 0.65 -0.36 6.95
C GLN A 114 -0.82 -0.05 7.19
N GLY A 115 -1.13 1.21 7.53
CA GLY A 115 -2.53 1.63 7.64
C GLY A 115 -3.28 1.25 6.37
N ARG A 116 -4.61 1.15 6.44
CA ARG A 116 -5.42 0.71 5.28
C ARG A 116 -5.19 1.56 4.02
N ASP A 117 -4.71 2.79 4.20
CA ASP A 117 -4.37 3.76 3.15
C ASP A 117 -2.89 3.66 2.67
N LEU A 118 -2.23 2.54 2.92
CA LEU A 118 -0.87 2.24 2.47
C LEU A 118 -0.72 0.87 1.80
N ASN A 119 -1.81 0.12 1.63
CA ASN A 119 -1.78 -1.28 1.18
C ASN A 119 -1.58 -1.45 -0.35
N HIS A 120 -1.34 -0.36 -1.07
CA HIS A 120 -1.09 -0.39 -2.51
C HIS A 120 0.18 0.36 -2.86
N LYS A 121 0.92 -0.11 -3.88
CA LYS A 121 2.14 0.57 -4.36
C LYS A 121 1.87 2.03 -4.74
N ASN A 122 0.67 2.32 -5.24
CA ASN A 122 0.23 3.66 -5.61
C ASN A 122 0.14 4.64 -4.43
N GLU A 123 -0.01 4.15 -3.20
CA GLU A 123 -0.07 4.95 -1.98
C GLU A 123 1.29 5.07 -1.31
N MET A 124 2.11 4.01 -1.41
CA MET A 124 3.47 3.98 -0.87
C MET A 124 4.46 4.83 -1.68
N MET A 125 4.44 4.72 -3.02
CA MET A 125 5.46 5.35 -3.87
C MET A 125 5.48 6.89 -3.78
N PRO A 126 4.34 7.59 -3.65
CA PRO A 126 4.35 9.04 -3.37
C PRO A 126 5.08 9.40 -2.08
N LYS A 127 5.01 8.56 -1.03
CA LYS A 127 5.71 8.80 0.24
C LYS A 127 7.22 8.57 0.09
N LEU A 128 7.63 7.51 -0.62
CA LEU A 128 9.05 7.22 -0.87
C LEU A 128 9.71 8.26 -1.79
N SER A 129 9.02 8.65 -2.86
CA SER A 129 9.55 9.57 -3.88
C SER A 129 9.33 11.04 -3.58
N ARG A 130 8.42 11.36 -2.65
CA ARG A 130 7.94 12.72 -2.37
C ARG A 130 7.36 13.40 -3.61
N GLN A 131 6.83 12.61 -4.54
CA GLN A 131 6.17 13.07 -5.76
C GLN A 131 4.68 12.72 -5.74
N ASP A 132 3.85 13.56 -6.35
CA ASP A 132 2.44 13.21 -6.56
C ASP A 132 2.34 11.98 -7.48
N LEU A 133 1.41 11.06 -7.17
CA LEU A 133 1.18 9.85 -7.98
C LEU A 133 0.92 10.19 -9.45
N GLU A 134 0.27 11.32 -9.73
CA GLU A 134 0.00 11.82 -11.09
C GLU A 134 1.26 12.15 -11.90
N ARG A 135 2.42 12.27 -11.27
CA ARG A 135 3.69 12.66 -11.91
C ARG A 135 4.63 11.49 -12.14
N ILE A 136 4.52 10.44 -11.32
CA ILE A 136 5.30 9.21 -11.44
C ILE A 136 4.76 8.39 -12.61
N ARG A 137 5.57 7.76 -13.46
CA ARG A 137 5.13 6.80 -14.49
C ARG A 137 4.39 5.62 -13.86
N GLU A 138 3.89 4.70 -14.69
CA GLU A 138 3.40 3.43 -14.18
C GLU A 138 4.46 2.76 -13.29
N ILE A 139 4.10 2.49 -12.04
CA ILE A 139 4.98 1.83 -11.07
C ILE A 139 5.08 0.36 -11.48
N PRO A 140 6.29 -0.17 -11.78
CA PRO A 140 6.44 -1.53 -12.28
C PRO A 140 6.04 -2.57 -11.24
N GLY A 141 5.76 -3.80 -11.67
CA GLY A 141 5.39 -4.89 -10.76
C GLY A 141 3.95 -4.85 -10.25
N TRP A 142 3.62 -5.80 -9.38
CA TRP A 142 2.31 -5.99 -8.78
C TRP A 142 2.36 -5.49 -7.33
N ASP A 143 1.22 -5.30 -6.67
CA ASP A 143 1.21 -4.79 -5.29
C ASP A 143 1.94 -5.74 -4.34
N ASP A 144 1.75 -7.05 -4.47
CA ASP A 144 2.42 -8.08 -3.69
C ASP A 144 3.96 -8.03 -3.78
N HIS A 145 4.52 -7.74 -4.97
CA HIS A 145 5.95 -7.54 -5.13
C HIS A 145 6.46 -6.35 -4.29
N TRP A 146 5.69 -5.25 -4.25
CA TRP A 146 6.06 -4.08 -3.44
C TRP A 146 5.86 -4.34 -1.96
N ASP A 147 4.76 -4.98 -1.56
CA ASP A 147 4.51 -5.38 -0.18
C ASP A 147 5.65 -6.25 0.35
N ARG A 148 6.08 -7.23 -0.45
CA ARG A 148 7.22 -8.09 -0.13
C ARG A 148 8.52 -7.30 0.03
N ILE A 149 8.83 -6.39 -0.89
CA ILE A 149 10.05 -5.57 -0.83
C ILE A 149 10.06 -4.65 0.38
N ILE A 150 8.93 -4.01 0.68
CA ILE A 150 8.79 -3.16 1.86
C ILE A 150 8.88 -4.01 3.13
N GLY A 151 8.27 -5.19 3.15
CA GLY A 151 8.39 -6.11 4.28
C GLY A 151 9.82 -6.60 4.51
N ILE A 152 10.62 -6.79 3.45
CA ILE A 152 12.05 -7.11 3.55
C ILE A 152 12.83 -5.93 4.12
N HIS A 153 12.55 -4.72 3.64
CA HIS A 153 13.16 -3.48 4.16
C HIS A 153 12.88 -3.34 5.66
N GLU A 154 11.61 -3.38 6.06
CA GLU A 154 11.20 -3.28 7.46
C GLU A 154 11.77 -4.42 8.32
N GLY A 155 11.63 -5.67 7.87
CA GLY A 155 12.19 -6.82 8.56
C GLY A 155 13.70 -6.67 8.80
N THR A 156 14.43 -6.09 7.84
CA THR A 156 15.88 -5.87 7.99
C THR A 156 16.21 -4.95 9.16
N HIS A 157 15.40 -3.94 9.47
CA HIS A 157 15.63 -3.06 10.62
C HIS A 157 15.66 -3.80 11.96
N CYS A 158 14.90 -4.90 12.09
CA CYS A 158 14.86 -5.72 13.30
C CYS A 158 16.10 -6.61 13.49
N ASN A 159 16.80 -6.94 12.41
CA ASN A 159 18.06 -7.69 12.48
C ASN A 159 19.28 -6.77 12.67
N GLN A 160 19.09 -5.46 12.55
CA GLN A 160 20.15 -4.48 12.76
C GLN A 160 20.35 -4.16 14.25
N THR A 161 21.56 -3.72 14.60
CA THR A 161 21.82 -3.19 15.94
C THR A 161 21.10 -1.85 16.10
N PRO A 162 20.27 -1.67 17.16
CA PRO A 162 19.60 -0.40 17.39
C PRO A 162 20.59 0.76 17.53
N VAL A 163 20.26 1.91 16.93
CA VAL A 163 21.03 3.14 17.14
C VAL A 163 20.75 3.62 18.56
N ASN A 164 21.75 3.59 19.44
CA ASN A 164 21.65 4.19 20.77
C ASN A 164 22.20 5.62 20.70
N PRO A 165 21.36 6.66 20.73
CA PRO A 165 21.83 8.04 20.60
C PRO A 165 22.62 8.52 21.83
N SER A 166 22.61 7.76 22.93
CA SER A 166 23.33 8.13 24.16
C SER A 166 24.83 8.23 23.92
N GLY A 167 25.37 9.44 23.99
CA GLY A 167 26.80 9.72 23.77
C GLY A 167 27.19 9.90 22.31
N MET A 168 26.23 9.91 21.38
CA MET A 168 26.45 10.24 19.97
C MET A 168 26.10 11.71 19.70
N THR A 169 26.83 12.34 18.77
CA THR A 169 26.41 13.63 18.20
C THR A 169 25.23 13.44 17.25
N ALA A 170 24.48 14.50 16.95
CA ALA A 170 23.38 14.44 15.98
C ALA A 170 23.84 13.93 14.59
N ASP A 171 25.05 14.30 14.17
CA ASP A 171 25.64 13.84 12.92
C ASP A 171 25.98 12.35 12.96
N GLN A 172 26.52 11.86 14.08
CA GLN A 172 26.77 10.42 14.25
C GLN A 172 25.46 9.62 14.22
N VAL A 173 24.40 10.13 14.85
CA VAL A 173 23.06 9.50 14.78
C VAL A 173 22.56 9.48 13.34
N SER A 174 22.69 10.60 12.61
CA SER A 174 22.26 10.69 11.21
C SER A 174 22.99 9.69 10.31
N VAL A 175 24.31 9.55 10.46
CA VAL A 175 25.12 8.57 9.71
C VAL A 175 24.71 7.14 10.07
N ALA A 176 24.46 6.85 11.35
CA ALA A 176 24.03 5.53 11.78
C ALA A 176 22.64 5.17 11.24
N VAL A 177 21.70 6.12 11.21
CA VAL A 177 20.37 5.94 10.62
C VAL A 177 20.49 5.70 9.12
N LEU A 178 21.15 6.57 8.36
CA LEU A 178 21.29 6.38 6.90
C LEU A 178 22.01 5.07 6.53
N SER A 179 22.98 4.64 7.33
CA SER A 179 23.63 3.33 7.16
C SER A 179 22.66 2.16 7.33
N ARG A 180 21.74 2.26 8.30
CA ARG A 180 20.67 1.28 8.52
C ARG A 180 19.66 1.27 7.38
N GLU A 181 19.23 2.44 6.92
CA GLU A 181 18.35 2.58 5.75
C GLU A 181 18.98 1.97 4.50
N ALA A 182 20.25 2.28 4.23
CA ALA A 182 20.95 1.75 3.06
C ALA A 182 21.06 0.23 3.09
N GLN A 183 21.29 -0.38 4.27
CA GLN A 183 21.31 -1.83 4.42
C GLN A 183 19.93 -2.47 4.21
N ALA A 184 18.87 -1.84 4.71
CA ALA A 184 17.50 -2.31 4.53
C ALA A 184 17.06 -2.23 3.06
N ASP A 185 17.32 -1.10 2.40
CA ASP A 185 17.07 -0.94 0.96
C ASP A 185 17.89 -1.93 0.12
N GLN A 186 19.18 -2.12 0.42
CA GLN A 186 20.01 -3.09 -0.31
C GLN A 186 19.46 -4.51 -0.18
N ALA A 187 18.99 -4.92 1.01
CA ALA A 187 18.40 -6.25 1.20
C ALA A 187 17.16 -6.47 0.31
N ALA A 188 16.31 -5.45 0.22
CA ALA A 188 15.10 -5.46 -0.61
C ALA A 188 15.43 -5.50 -2.11
N ILE A 189 16.39 -4.67 -2.55
CA ILE A 189 16.89 -4.60 -3.94
C ILE A 189 17.57 -5.91 -4.36
N ASP A 190 18.39 -6.48 -3.48
CA ASP A 190 19.04 -7.76 -3.74
C ASP A 190 18.02 -8.88 -3.88
N TRP A 191 16.95 -8.88 -3.07
CA TRP A 191 15.86 -9.83 -3.23
C TRP A 191 15.16 -9.64 -4.57
N ALA A 192 14.78 -8.41 -4.94
CA ALA A 192 14.12 -8.13 -6.21
C ALA A 192 14.97 -8.62 -7.41
N ARG A 193 16.27 -8.32 -7.41
CA ARG A 193 17.21 -8.77 -8.45
C ARG A 193 17.35 -10.29 -8.51
N ARG A 194 17.48 -10.97 -7.36
CA ARG A 194 17.57 -12.44 -7.31
C ARG A 194 16.32 -13.13 -7.87
N ASN A 195 15.17 -12.46 -7.81
CA ASN A 195 13.90 -12.95 -8.36
C ASN A 195 13.59 -12.42 -9.77
N GLY A 196 14.56 -11.77 -10.43
CA GLY A 196 14.39 -11.28 -11.80
C GLY A 196 13.59 -9.98 -11.94
N LEU A 197 13.22 -9.34 -10.82
CA LEU A 197 12.44 -8.10 -10.74
C LEU A 197 13.35 -6.86 -10.83
N ASN A 198 14.16 -6.79 -11.90
CA ASN A 198 15.18 -5.75 -12.06
C ASN A 198 14.60 -4.34 -12.27
N ASP A 199 13.42 -4.26 -12.88
CA ASP A 199 12.65 -3.04 -13.06
C ASP A 199 12.14 -2.49 -11.72
N ILE A 200 11.62 -3.34 -10.85
CA ILE A 200 11.21 -2.97 -9.49
C ILE A 200 12.42 -2.54 -8.66
N ALA A 201 13.53 -3.30 -8.73
CA ALA A 201 14.77 -2.94 -8.06
C ALA A 201 15.28 -1.56 -8.48
N GLN A 202 15.25 -1.26 -9.78
CA GLN A 202 15.65 0.06 -10.30
C GLN A 202 14.65 1.15 -9.90
N ALA A 203 13.36 0.87 -9.93
CA ALA A 203 12.34 1.83 -9.51
C ALA A 203 12.48 2.20 -8.03
N MET A 204 12.80 1.25 -7.15
CA MET A 204 13.08 1.52 -5.74
C MET A 204 14.26 2.49 -5.55
N ILE A 205 15.37 2.27 -6.27
CA ILE A 205 16.53 3.20 -6.27
C ILE A 205 16.10 4.58 -6.75
N ASP A 206 15.31 4.64 -7.82
CA ASP A 206 14.87 5.90 -8.41
C ASP A 206 13.93 6.67 -7.46
N PHE A 207 13.01 5.99 -6.79
CA PHE A 207 12.12 6.64 -5.81
C PHE A 207 12.89 7.18 -4.62
N ARG A 208 13.89 6.44 -4.10
CA ARG A 208 14.79 6.96 -3.06
C ARG A 208 15.59 8.17 -3.56
N ALA A 209 16.03 8.17 -4.82
CA ALA A 209 16.74 9.31 -5.41
C ALA A 209 15.85 10.56 -5.54
N LEU A 210 14.57 10.40 -5.88
CA LEU A 210 13.61 11.50 -5.97
C LEU A 210 13.27 12.06 -4.58
N GLY A 211 13.05 11.19 -3.58
CA GLY A 211 12.70 11.59 -2.22
C GLY A 211 13.86 12.15 -1.39
N ALA A 212 15.11 11.87 -1.80
CA ALA A 212 16.33 12.28 -1.12
C ALA A 212 16.40 13.78 -0.76
N ALA A 213 15.80 14.64 -1.59
CA ALA A 213 15.85 16.09 -1.43
C ALA A 213 15.04 16.61 -0.23
N ASP A 214 14.03 15.85 0.20
CA ASP A 214 13.16 16.19 1.33
C ASP A 214 13.45 15.32 2.56
N ASP A 215 14.16 14.22 2.37
CA ASP A 215 14.43 13.23 3.42
C ASP A 215 15.88 12.72 3.38
N PRO A 216 16.83 13.50 3.92
CA PRO A 216 18.25 13.13 3.86
C PRO A 216 18.61 11.82 4.59
N LEU A 217 17.78 11.40 5.56
CA LEU A 217 18.01 10.17 6.32
C LEU A 217 17.68 8.91 5.52
N HIS A 218 16.82 9.04 4.49
CA HIS A 218 16.44 7.96 3.58
C HIS A 218 17.04 8.13 2.17
N SER A 219 18.03 9.01 2.01
CA SER A 219 18.73 9.26 0.74
C SER A 219 19.77 8.17 0.42
N THR A 220 19.28 6.95 0.25
CA THR A 220 20.12 5.75 0.10
C THR A 220 20.58 5.51 -1.33
N ALA A 221 19.96 6.17 -2.32
CA ALA A 221 20.17 5.92 -3.75
C ALA A 221 21.64 6.05 -4.21
N ILE A 222 22.42 6.94 -3.58
CA ILE A 222 23.84 7.10 -3.89
C ILE A 222 24.76 6.15 -3.13
N ILE A 223 24.23 5.36 -2.18
CA ILE A 223 24.96 4.40 -1.35
C ILE A 223 24.75 2.98 -1.88
N ILE A 224 23.52 2.67 -2.30
CA ILE A 224 23.14 1.38 -2.86
C ILE A 224 24.10 1.00 -3.99
N ASP A 225 24.53 -0.26 -4.00
CA ASP A 225 25.50 -0.85 -4.93
C ASP A 225 26.91 -0.24 -4.91
N LYS A 226 27.20 0.71 -4.01
CA LYS A 226 28.53 1.27 -3.86
C LYS A 226 29.27 0.61 -2.69
N PRO A 227 30.55 0.23 -2.87
CA PRO A 227 31.36 -0.26 -1.77
C PRO A 227 31.77 0.89 -0.85
N GLY A 228 31.66 0.69 0.46
CA GLY A 228 32.22 1.60 1.46
C GLY A 228 31.28 1.90 2.63
N PRO A 229 31.80 2.52 3.69
CA PRO A 229 30.96 2.97 4.80
C PRO A 229 30.19 4.23 4.44
N VAL A 230 28.98 4.37 4.98
CA VAL A 230 28.26 5.65 4.98
C VAL A 230 29.00 6.65 5.86
N THR A 231 29.14 7.88 5.38
CA THR A 231 29.88 8.97 6.04
C THR A 231 29.02 10.22 6.18
N LEU A 232 29.50 11.19 6.95
CA LEU A 232 28.84 12.50 7.07
C LEU A 232 28.75 13.23 5.72
N ASP A 233 29.68 12.99 4.80
CA ASP A 233 29.63 13.59 3.47
C ASP A 233 28.43 13.10 2.65
N HIS A 234 27.96 11.86 2.86
CA HIS A 234 26.73 11.37 2.23
C HIS A 234 25.50 12.13 2.75
N ILE A 235 25.41 12.35 4.06
CA ILE A 235 24.33 13.12 4.70
C ILE A 235 24.34 14.58 4.23
N ASN A 236 25.52 15.21 4.21
CA ASN A 236 25.67 16.58 3.74
C ASN A 236 25.30 16.69 2.27
N ALA A 237 25.71 15.72 1.43
CA ALA A 237 25.31 15.70 0.03
C ALA A 237 23.79 15.59 -0.15
N ALA A 238 23.12 14.74 0.63
CA ALA A 238 21.67 14.61 0.60
C ALA A 238 20.95 15.91 1.03
N ARG A 239 21.53 16.69 1.96
CA ARG A 239 21.00 18.00 2.38
C ARG A 239 21.25 19.10 1.35
N ASP A 240 22.42 19.09 0.72
CA ASP A 240 22.91 20.23 -0.07
C ASP A 240 22.51 20.15 -1.55
N PHE A 241 22.34 18.95 -2.11
CA PHE A 241 22.20 18.81 -3.57
C PHE A 241 20.97 19.53 -4.12
N ARG A 242 19.84 19.58 -3.40
CA ARG A 242 18.65 20.33 -3.83
C ARG A 242 18.96 21.82 -3.97
N GLY A 243 19.60 22.41 -2.96
CA GLY A 243 20.00 23.82 -2.98
C GLY A 243 20.97 24.14 -4.12
N GLU A 244 21.91 23.23 -4.38
CA GLU A 244 22.85 23.34 -5.49
C GLU A 244 22.13 23.28 -6.85
N MET A 245 21.21 22.33 -7.05
CA MET A 245 20.40 22.23 -8.27
C MET A 245 19.60 23.52 -8.52
N ILE A 246 18.86 24.00 -7.51
CA ILE A 246 18.05 25.22 -7.60
C ILE A 246 18.93 26.42 -7.96
N SER A 247 20.04 26.60 -7.25
CA SER A 247 20.93 27.74 -7.45
C SER A 247 21.49 27.77 -8.87
N LYS A 248 21.93 26.61 -9.39
CA LYS A 248 22.54 26.50 -10.72
C LYS A 248 21.50 26.67 -11.82
N VAL A 249 20.30 26.10 -11.69
CA VAL A 249 19.21 26.30 -12.66
C VAL A 249 18.74 27.76 -12.66
N ALA A 250 18.62 28.38 -11.49
CA ALA A 250 18.27 29.80 -11.39
C ALA A 250 19.27 30.69 -12.14
N ALA A 251 20.57 30.44 -11.95
CA ALA A 251 21.64 31.15 -12.65
C ALA A 251 21.64 30.87 -14.17
N ASP A 252 21.46 29.61 -14.60
CA ASP A 252 21.39 29.21 -16.02
C ASP A 252 20.23 29.90 -16.74
N GLN A 253 19.09 30.05 -16.06
CA GLN A 253 17.86 30.58 -16.65
C GLN A 253 17.66 32.08 -16.40
N GLY A 254 18.49 32.71 -15.58
CA GLY A 254 18.30 34.11 -15.19
C GLY A 254 16.98 34.34 -14.43
N ILE A 255 16.53 33.35 -13.66
CA ILE A 255 15.30 33.40 -12.84
C ILE A 255 15.65 33.42 -11.35
N SER A 256 14.66 33.68 -10.49
CA SER A 256 14.88 33.61 -9.04
C SER A 256 15.00 32.15 -8.57
N ALA A 257 15.65 31.93 -7.41
CA ALA A 257 15.68 30.60 -6.79
C ALA A 257 14.26 30.06 -6.49
N ARG A 258 13.32 30.94 -6.16
CA ARG A 258 11.91 30.58 -5.94
C ARG A 258 11.24 30.10 -7.23
N ASP A 259 11.55 30.72 -8.37
CA ASP A 259 11.01 30.30 -9.67
C ASP A 259 11.65 28.99 -10.14
N ALA A 260 12.94 28.78 -9.86
CA ALA A 260 13.61 27.50 -10.11
C ALA A 260 13.02 26.37 -9.23
N GLU A 261 12.76 26.62 -7.96
CA GLU A 261 12.05 25.70 -7.06
C GLU A 261 10.62 25.39 -7.56
N THR A 262 9.93 26.42 -8.04
CA THR A 262 8.60 26.27 -8.66
C THR A 262 8.69 25.44 -9.94
N MET A 263 9.75 25.59 -10.74
CA MET A 263 10.00 24.78 -11.93
C MET A 263 10.30 23.32 -11.57
N LEU A 264 11.13 23.07 -10.56
CA LEU A 264 11.39 21.72 -10.03
C LEU A 264 10.08 21.01 -9.68
N ARG A 265 9.19 21.70 -8.97
CA ARG A 265 7.88 21.16 -8.60
C ARG A 265 6.96 21.04 -9.81
N ASP A 266 6.66 22.12 -10.53
CA ASP A 266 5.53 22.15 -11.46
C ASP A 266 5.91 21.67 -12.88
N ARG A 267 7.20 21.71 -13.22
CA ARG A 267 7.74 21.32 -14.54
C ARG A 267 9.06 20.52 -14.38
N PRO A 268 9.04 19.38 -13.67
CA PRO A 268 10.25 18.62 -13.33
C PRO A 268 11.05 18.16 -14.56
N GLU A 269 10.39 17.85 -15.68
CA GLU A 269 11.07 17.51 -16.94
C GLU A 269 11.89 18.68 -17.50
N GLU A 270 11.34 19.88 -17.48
CA GLU A 270 12.02 21.10 -17.95
C GLU A 270 13.21 21.41 -17.03
N PHE A 271 12.97 21.38 -15.71
CA PHE A 271 14.02 21.55 -14.71
C PHE A 271 15.16 20.55 -14.91
N ASN A 272 14.83 19.26 -15.11
CA ASN A 272 15.83 18.23 -15.36
C ASN A 272 16.61 18.44 -16.65
N GLY A 273 15.98 18.99 -17.70
CA GLY A 273 16.66 19.41 -18.92
C GLY A 273 17.77 20.43 -18.67
N HIS A 274 17.58 21.37 -17.75
CA HIS A 274 18.62 22.31 -17.32
C HIS A 274 19.71 21.62 -16.51
N ILE A 275 19.35 20.73 -15.58
CA ILE A 275 20.33 19.95 -14.80
C ILE A 275 21.25 19.13 -15.70
N LYS A 276 20.72 18.42 -16.69
CA LYS A 276 21.52 17.60 -17.62
C LYS A 276 22.49 18.46 -18.44
N ARG A 277 22.05 19.64 -18.90
CA ARG A 277 22.91 20.61 -19.58
C ARG A 277 24.04 21.08 -18.65
N LEU A 278 23.71 21.45 -17.42
CA LEU A 278 24.66 21.91 -16.41
C LEU A 278 25.68 20.82 -16.04
N LEU A 279 25.25 19.57 -15.86
CA LEU A 279 26.12 18.41 -15.67
C LEU A 279 27.08 18.23 -16.85
N SER A 280 26.59 18.33 -18.10
CA SER A 280 27.42 18.19 -19.30
C SER A 280 28.50 19.27 -19.47
N HIS A 281 28.30 20.44 -18.84
CA HIS A 281 29.26 21.54 -18.83
C HIS A 281 30.13 21.59 -17.56
N GLY A 282 30.06 20.57 -16.69
CA GLY A 282 30.86 20.50 -15.47
C GLY A 282 30.48 21.55 -14.41
N ALA A 283 29.25 22.08 -14.44
CA ALA A 283 28.82 23.15 -13.53
C ALA A 283 28.82 22.74 -12.04
N PHE A 284 28.85 21.43 -11.78
CA PHE A 284 28.85 20.81 -10.45
C PHE A 284 30.20 20.21 -10.06
N ASP A 285 31.23 20.26 -10.93
CA ASP A 285 32.54 19.62 -10.67
C ASP A 285 33.36 20.34 -9.58
N GLY A 286 33.01 21.60 -9.28
CA GLY A 286 33.69 22.41 -8.27
C GLY A 286 33.23 22.17 -6.83
N ASN A 287 32.26 21.28 -6.59
CA ASN A 287 31.78 21.03 -5.23
C ASN A 287 32.85 20.27 -4.41
N SER A 288 33.13 20.73 -3.19
CA SER A 288 34.10 20.07 -2.30
C SER A 288 33.68 18.67 -1.86
N ASN A 289 32.37 18.37 -1.90
CA ASN A 289 31.81 17.07 -1.60
C ASN A 289 31.40 16.36 -2.92
N PRO A 290 32.13 15.33 -3.36
CA PRO A 290 31.84 14.64 -4.63
C PRO A 290 30.46 13.98 -4.65
N HIS A 291 29.92 13.59 -3.49
CA HIS A 291 28.62 12.95 -3.40
C HIS A 291 27.46 13.89 -3.76
N VAL A 292 27.66 15.22 -3.71
CA VAL A 292 26.64 16.18 -4.18
C VAL A 292 26.36 15.96 -5.65
N LYS A 293 27.41 15.88 -6.48
CA LYS A 293 27.26 15.62 -7.93
C LYS A 293 26.60 14.27 -8.17
N GLU A 294 27.02 13.24 -7.43
CA GLU A 294 26.42 11.89 -7.54
C GLU A 294 24.92 11.90 -7.22
N SER A 295 24.48 12.64 -6.19
CA SER A 295 23.06 12.81 -5.86
C SER A 295 22.29 13.50 -6.99
N ILE A 296 22.88 14.52 -7.61
CA ILE A 296 22.27 15.24 -8.75
C ILE A 296 22.14 14.32 -9.96
N GLU A 297 23.17 13.51 -10.25
CA GLU A 297 23.13 12.53 -11.34
C GLU A 297 22.08 11.44 -11.09
N ALA A 298 22.01 10.92 -9.87
CA ALA A 298 21.00 9.93 -9.45
C ALA A 298 19.58 10.50 -9.58
N PHE A 299 19.33 11.71 -9.04
CA PHE A 299 18.07 12.42 -9.16
C PHE A 299 17.69 12.65 -10.63
N SER A 300 18.62 13.17 -11.43
CA SER A 300 18.39 13.48 -12.85
C SER A 300 18.03 12.24 -13.66
N GLY A 301 18.73 11.13 -13.41
CA GLY A 301 18.42 9.84 -14.02
C GLY A 301 17.07 9.27 -13.57
N ALA A 302 16.70 9.46 -12.30
CA ALA A 302 15.40 9.04 -11.77
C ALA A 302 14.25 9.83 -12.39
N VAL A 303 14.39 11.15 -12.61
CA VAL A 303 13.38 11.95 -13.33
C VAL A 303 13.16 11.41 -14.75
N ASP A 304 14.24 11.10 -15.49
CA ASP A 304 14.12 10.56 -16.85
C ASP A 304 13.39 9.21 -16.90
N ARG A 305 13.61 8.35 -15.90
CA ARG A 305 13.04 7.00 -15.82
C ARG A 305 11.64 6.96 -15.23
N GLN A 306 11.36 7.80 -14.24
CA GLN A 306 10.13 7.74 -13.45
C GLN A 306 9.17 8.90 -13.70
N ILE A 307 9.56 9.99 -14.36
CA ILE A 307 8.67 11.15 -14.56
C ILE A 307 8.49 11.46 -16.04
N THR A 308 9.60 11.48 -16.81
CA THR A 308 9.58 11.97 -18.20
C THR A 308 8.58 11.22 -19.08
N GLY A 309 7.89 11.85 -20.03
CA GLY A 309 7.08 11.12 -21.03
C GLY A 309 5.66 10.74 -20.57
N ARG A 310 5.35 10.83 -19.26
CA ARG A 310 3.97 10.68 -18.79
C ARG A 310 3.08 11.85 -19.23
N ARG A 311 3.67 13.03 -19.44
CA ARG A 311 2.95 14.17 -20.03
C ARG A 311 2.43 13.83 -21.44
N ILE A 312 3.26 13.17 -22.25
CA ILE A 312 2.88 12.76 -23.61
C ILE A 312 1.75 11.72 -23.56
N GLU A 313 1.81 10.76 -22.65
CA GLU A 313 0.74 9.76 -22.46
C GLU A 313 -0.57 10.41 -22.00
N ARG A 314 -0.51 11.37 -21.05
CA ARG A 314 -1.69 12.12 -20.58
C ARG A 314 -2.29 13.02 -21.65
N GLU A 315 -1.46 13.73 -22.42
CA GLU A 315 -1.92 14.54 -23.54
C GLU A 315 -2.60 13.65 -24.60
N GLN A 316 -2.01 12.49 -24.92
CA GLN A 316 -2.61 11.51 -25.83
C GLN A 316 -3.91 10.90 -25.28
N GLU A 317 -3.98 10.58 -23.98
CA GLU A 317 -5.19 10.05 -23.37
C GLU A 317 -6.30 11.11 -23.31
N HIS A 318 -5.95 12.36 -23.00
CA HIS A 318 -6.88 13.49 -23.03
C HIS A 318 -7.39 13.73 -24.45
N GLU A 319 -6.53 13.72 -25.46
CA GLU A 319 -6.93 13.80 -26.87
C GLU A 319 -7.87 12.65 -27.26
N ARG A 320 -7.55 11.40 -26.89
CA ARG A 320 -8.44 10.25 -27.12
C ARG A 320 -9.78 10.40 -26.41
N ARG A 321 -9.81 10.94 -25.18
CA ARG A 321 -11.05 11.20 -24.44
C ARG A 321 -11.88 12.29 -25.10
N MET A 322 -11.26 13.39 -25.52
CA MET A 322 -11.94 14.47 -26.23
C MET A 322 -12.48 14.00 -27.57
N GLU A 323 -11.76 13.12 -28.27
CA GLU A 323 -12.23 12.53 -29.52
C GLU A 323 -13.44 11.62 -29.31
N ARG A 324 -13.42 10.74 -28.29
CA ARG A 324 -14.60 9.94 -27.92
C ARG A 324 -15.82 10.80 -27.57
N LEU A 325 -15.61 11.93 -26.90
CA LEU A 325 -16.70 12.87 -26.59
C LEU A 325 -17.24 13.55 -27.86
N ARG A 326 -16.38 13.93 -28.81
CA ARG A 326 -16.82 14.46 -30.10
C ARG A 326 -17.62 13.45 -30.92
N GLU A 327 -17.16 12.20 -30.96
CA GLU A 327 -17.89 11.10 -31.62
C GLU A 327 -19.27 10.88 -30.97
N HIS A 328 -19.34 10.89 -29.64
CA HIS A 328 -20.60 10.73 -28.92
C HIS A 328 -21.56 11.91 -29.10
N HIS A 329 -21.06 13.15 -29.19
CA HIS A 329 -21.90 14.32 -29.47
C HIS A 329 -22.35 14.38 -30.94
N GLY A 330 -21.49 14.02 -31.90
CA GLY A 330 -21.87 13.89 -33.31
C GLY A 330 -22.91 12.78 -33.57
N ALA A 331 -22.89 11.71 -32.78
CA ALA A 331 -23.90 10.65 -32.83
C ALA A 331 -25.27 11.11 -32.29
N LEU A 332 -25.32 12.10 -31.41
CA LEU A 332 -26.57 12.67 -30.89
C LEU A 332 -27.19 13.67 -31.88
N GLU A 333 -26.38 14.48 -32.57
CA GLU A 333 -26.88 15.44 -33.56
C GLU A 333 -27.40 14.78 -34.85
N THR A 334 -26.93 13.58 -35.18
CA THR A 334 -27.39 12.83 -36.36
C THR A 334 -28.69 12.04 -36.13
N ASN A 335 -29.13 11.88 -34.88
CA ASN A 335 -30.34 11.12 -34.56
C ASN A 335 -31.61 11.98 -34.43
N ASP A 336 -31.49 13.30 -34.23
CA ASP A 336 -32.64 14.22 -34.15
C ASP A 336 -33.10 14.75 -35.52
N GLY A 337 -32.34 14.50 -36.59
CA GLY A 337 -32.64 14.97 -37.94
C GLY A 337 -33.73 14.18 -38.69
N THR A 338 -34.21 13.05 -38.16
CA THR A 338 -35.13 12.15 -38.92
C THR A 338 -36.56 12.15 -38.43
N ARG A 339 -36.94 13.02 -37.47
CA ARG A 339 -38.30 12.98 -36.94
C ARG A 339 -38.82 14.35 -36.51
N LEU A 340 -38.99 15.29 -37.44
CA LEU A 340 -39.99 16.37 -37.34
C LEU A 340 -40.16 17.06 -38.71
N ALA A 341 -40.76 16.34 -39.66
CA ALA A 341 -41.43 16.96 -40.80
C ALA A 341 -42.92 16.65 -40.67
N GLN A 342 -43.67 17.56 -40.04
CA GLN A 342 -45.07 17.91 -40.33
C GLN A 342 -45.67 18.71 -39.15
N GLY A 343 -45.98 19.98 -39.37
CA GLY A 343 -46.94 20.73 -38.55
C GLY A 343 -46.73 22.25 -38.58
N PRO A 344 -47.74 23.07 -38.89
CA PRO A 344 -47.54 24.36 -39.58
C PRO A 344 -47.72 25.61 -38.70
N ASP A 345 -47.20 26.71 -39.23
CA ASP A 345 -47.66 28.10 -39.14
C ASP A 345 -48.07 28.66 -37.76
N ALA A 346 -47.21 29.52 -37.20
CA ALA A 346 -47.66 30.69 -36.47
C ALA A 346 -46.64 31.84 -36.58
N GLN A 347 -47.09 32.90 -37.24
CA GLN A 347 -46.47 34.21 -37.34
C GLN A 347 -46.38 34.87 -35.94
N GLY A 348 -45.33 35.65 -35.70
CA GLY A 348 -45.22 36.47 -34.51
C GLY A 348 -43.94 37.29 -34.48
N GLU A 349 -43.99 38.47 -35.10
CA GLU A 349 -43.00 39.54 -34.97
C GLU A 349 -42.88 40.02 -33.51
N GLY A 350 -41.67 40.43 -33.10
CA GLY A 350 -41.48 41.09 -31.81
C GLY A 350 -40.03 41.41 -31.51
N ALA A 351 -39.55 42.56 -31.99
CA ALA A 351 -38.30 43.18 -31.55
C ALA A 351 -38.49 43.88 -30.21
N VAL A 352 -37.62 43.67 -29.22
CA VAL A 352 -37.39 44.61 -28.11
C VAL A 352 -35.92 44.58 -27.66
N GLN A 353 -35.40 45.79 -27.46
CA GLN A 353 -34.10 46.18 -26.99
C GLN A 353 -33.86 45.98 -25.47
N THR A 354 -32.58 46.04 -25.11
CA THR A 354 -31.97 46.63 -23.90
C THR A 354 -31.93 45.88 -22.56
N ALA A 355 -30.68 45.86 -22.06
CA ALA A 355 -30.22 46.25 -20.72
C ALA A 355 -29.84 45.16 -19.70
N SER A 356 -28.60 45.37 -19.23
CA SER A 356 -27.90 44.93 -18.02
C SER A 356 -28.73 44.68 -16.77
N ALA A 357 -28.32 43.70 -15.96
CA ALA A 357 -27.69 43.90 -14.64
C ALA A 357 -27.39 42.55 -13.94
N ASP A 358 -26.22 42.50 -13.30
CA ASP A 358 -25.87 41.89 -12.02
C ASP A 358 -26.33 40.46 -11.69
N ALA A 359 -25.34 39.56 -11.61
CA ALA A 359 -25.45 38.27 -10.94
C ALA A 359 -25.00 38.42 -9.47
N ASP A 360 -25.94 38.27 -8.55
CA ASP A 360 -25.69 38.06 -7.13
C ASP A 360 -25.71 36.55 -6.83
N VAL A 361 -24.71 36.10 -6.10
CA VAL A 361 -24.43 34.70 -5.78
C VAL A 361 -25.06 34.41 -4.43
N THR A 362 -25.93 33.39 -4.35
CA THR A 362 -26.29 32.79 -3.07
C THR A 362 -26.36 31.28 -3.17
N GLU A 363 -25.36 30.63 -2.59
CA GLU A 363 -25.30 29.19 -2.34
C GLU A 363 -26.31 28.82 -1.23
N GLN A 364 -27.15 27.81 -1.49
CA GLN A 364 -27.81 27.01 -0.46
C GLN A 364 -27.62 25.54 -0.81
N ASN A 365 -26.71 24.87 -0.10
CA ASN A 365 -26.55 23.42 -0.14
C ASN A 365 -27.52 22.77 0.85
N ALA A 366 -28.36 21.87 0.32
CA ALA A 366 -29.30 21.04 1.05
C ALA A 366 -28.62 19.76 1.57
N SER A 367 -29.02 19.36 2.77
CA SER A 367 -28.66 18.11 3.44
C SER A 367 -29.38 16.91 2.81
N PHE A 368 -28.70 15.76 2.74
CA PHE A 368 -29.30 14.46 2.43
C PHE A 368 -29.06 13.48 3.58
N GLN A 369 -30.15 12.92 4.09
CA GLN A 369 -30.20 11.79 5.03
C GLN A 369 -30.34 10.48 4.23
N THR A 370 -29.61 9.44 4.62
CA THR A 370 -29.75 8.08 4.08
C THR A 370 -30.58 7.19 5.00
N ALA A 371 -31.48 6.40 4.40
CA ALA A 371 -32.39 5.47 5.05
C ALA A 371 -31.85 4.04 5.05
N SER A 372 -32.14 3.30 6.12
CA SER A 372 -31.86 1.88 6.34
C SER A 372 -32.92 0.97 5.70
N TYR A 373 -32.51 -0.22 5.22
CA TYR A 373 -33.43 -1.33 4.93
C TYR A 373 -32.87 -2.67 5.44
N ASP A 374 -33.79 -3.48 5.94
CA ASP A 374 -33.63 -4.81 6.55
C ASP A 374 -34.65 -5.74 5.89
N VAL A 375 -34.24 -6.92 5.38
CA VAL A 375 -35.15 -8.02 5.01
C VAL A 375 -34.43 -9.38 5.06
N SER A 376 -35.04 -10.34 5.76
CA SER A 376 -34.68 -11.76 5.85
C SER A 376 -35.68 -12.65 5.09
N SER A 377 -35.20 -13.75 4.48
CA SER A 377 -35.98 -14.99 4.24
C SER A 377 -35.07 -16.18 3.88
N GLN A 378 -35.18 -17.29 4.62
CA GLN A 378 -34.42 -18.54 4.45
C GLN A 378 -35.28 -19.64 3.80
N ALA A 379 -34.67 -20.43 2.91
CA ALA A 379 -35.15 -21.74 2.45
C ALA A 379 -34.01 -22.77 2.58
N VAL A 380 -34.32 -23.97 3.08
CA VAL A 380 -33.33 -25.01 3.50
C VAL A 380 -33.28 -26.17 2.50
N MET A 381 -32.07 -26.64 2.17
CA MET A 381 -31.72 -27.81 1.34
C MET A 381 -30.63 -28.68 2.04
N PRO A 382 -30.43 -29.97 1.65
CA PRO A 382 -29.85 -31.00 2.51
C PRO A 382 -28.31 -31.19 2.46
N SER A 383 -27.70 -31.09 3.65
CA SER A 383 -26.48 -31.67 4.28
C SER A 383 -25.37 -32.50 3.58
N ALA A 384 -25.21 -32.55 2.25
CA ALA A 384 -24.13 -33.37 1.63
C ALA A 384 -22.98 -32.61 0.94
N TYR A 385 -22.93 -31.27 1.04
CA TYR A 385 -21.91 -30.42 0.42
C TYR A 385 -21.41 -29.27 1.33
N ALA A 386 -21.44 -29.43 2.66
CA ALA A 386 -21.26 -28.33 3.60
C ALA A 386 -19.82 -27.72 3.67
N ASP A 387 -18.79 -28.38 3.12
CA ASP A 387 -17.38 -28.03 3.36
C ASP A 387 -16.59 -27.56 2.11
N MET A 388 -17.22 -26.94 1.10
CA MET A 388 -16.50 -26.48 -0.10
C MET A 388 -16.81 -25.01 -0.43
N ASP A 389 -15.91 -24.07 -0.07
CA ASP A 389 -16.06 -22.64 -0.39
C ASP A 389 -15.54 -22.31 -1.80
N VAL A 390 -16.49 -21.83 -2.58
CA VAL A 390 -16.45 -21.58 -4.02
C VAL A 390 -15.57 -20.38 -4.36
N SER A 391 -15.32 -19.44 -3.43
CA SER A 391 -14.45 -18.25 -3.63
C SER A 391 -13.01 -18.60 -4.05
N THR A 392 -12.58 -19.84 -3.81
CA THR A 392 -11.22 -20.36 -4.02
C THR A 392 -10.91 -20.82 -5.45
N ILE A 393 -11.84 -20.63 -6.38
CA ILE A 393 -11.72 -21.16 -7.72
C ILE A 393 -11.37 -20.04 -8.71
N ASN A 394 -10.09 -19.73 -8.90
CA ASN A 394 -9.66 -18.83 -9.98
C ASN A 394 -8.35 -19.32 -10.65
N GLY A 395 -8.37 -19.49 -11.98
CA GLY A 395 -7.17 -19.78 -12.80
C GLY A 395 -6.84 -21.23 -13.23
N GLY A 396 -7.77 -22.20 -13.25
CA GLY A 396 -7.47 -23.60 -13.61
C GLY A 396 -7.37 -23.90 -15.12
N THR A 397 -6.40 -24.72 -15.56
CA THR A 397 -6.36 -25.30 -16.93
C THR A 397 -7.36 -26.47 -17.03
N PRO A 398 -8.23 -26.58 -18.06
CA PRO A 398 -9.21 -27.66 -18.15
C PRO A 398 -8.55 -29.02 -18.36
N VAL A 399 -8.99 -30.02 -17.58
CA VAL A 399 -8.55 -31.43 -17.72
C VAL A 399 -9.73 -32.29 -18.14
N VAL A 400 -9.57 -33.07 -19.22
CA VAL A 400 -10.60 -33.97 -19.76
C VAL A 400 -10.14 -35.42 -19.63
N ALA A 401 -10.94 -36.25 -18.97
CA ALA A 401 -10.72 -37.68 -18.83
C ALA A 401 -11.79 -38.46 -19.61
N LEU A 402 -11.35 -39.39 -20.45
CA LEU A 402 -12.20 -40.35 -21.17
C LEU A 402 -12.14 -41.68 -20.43
N ASN A 403 -13.27 -42.17 -19.95
CA ASN A 403 -13.35 -43.37 -19.13
C ASN A 403 -13.83 -44.57 -19.96
N ASP A 404 -13.40 -45.79 -19.60
CA ASP A 404 -13.81 -47.02 -20.28
C ASP A 404 -15.32 -47.27 -20.06
N GLY A 405 -16.10 -47.04 -21.10
CA GLY A 405 -17.57 -47.07 -21.08
C GLY A 405 -18.27 -46.11 -22.05
N ASP A 406 -17.51 -45.43 -22.94
CA ASP A 406 -17.98 -44.38 -23.86
C ASP A 406 -18.50 -43.10 -23.17
N GLU A 407 -18.01 -42.76 -21.97
CA GLU A 407 -18.31 -41.49 -21.30
C GLU A 407 -17.06 -40.67 -20.93
N ALA A 408 -17.21 -39.34 -20.95
CA ALA A 408 -16.15 -38.35 -20.73
C ALA A 408 -16.51 -37.38 -19.60
N SER A 409 -15.50 -36.88 -18.87
CA SER A 409 -15.67 -35.89 -17.78
C SER A 409 -14.59 -34.80 -17.80
N MET A 410 -14.91 -33.61 -17.27
CA MET A 410 -14.04 -32.42 -17.28
C MET A 410 -14.07 -31.64 -15.97
N THR A 411 -12.92 -31.12 -15.54
CA THR A 411 -12.78 -30.22 -14.38
C THR A 411 -11.90 -29.02 -14.69
N ILE A 412 -12.14 -27.90 -13.99
CA ILE A 412 -11.34 -26.66 -14.07
C ILE A 412 -11.00 -26.30 -12.62
N GLY A 413 -9.71 -26.30 -12.26
CA GLY A 413 -9.31 -26.13 -10.85
C GLY A 413 -9.78 -27.26 -9.94
N GLY A 414 -9.93 -28.49 -10.46
CA GLY A 414 -10.34 -29.66 -9.68
C GLY A 414 -11.84 -29.70 -9.32
N VAL A 415 -12.61 -28.71 -9.74
CA VAL A 415 -14.06 -28.64 -9.52
C VAL A 415 -14.83 -28.68 -10.85
N ALA A 416 -16.15 -28.88 -10.74
CA ALA A 416 -17.05 -28.80 -11.89
C ALA A 416 -17.07 -27.35 -12.45
N PRO A 417 -17.06 -27.16 -13.78
CA PRO A 417 -16.98 -25.83 -14.40
C PRO A 417 -18.03 -24.82 -13.92
N ALA A 418 -19.24 -25.28 -13.56
CA ALA A 418 -20.30 -24.39 -13.07
C ALA A 418 -20.00 -23.77 -11.69
N ALA A 419 -19.31 -24.48 -10.80
CA ALA A 419 -18.89 -23.95 -9.49
C ALA A 419 -17.75 -22.94 -9.67
N PHE A 420 -16.84 -23.20 -10.61
CA PHE A 420 -15.72 -22.33 -10.96
C PHE A 420 -16.19 -20.92 -11.38
N PHE A 421 -17.20 -20.80 -12.24
CA PHE A 421 -17.62 -19.49 -12.74
C PHE A 421 -18.59 -18.74 -11.82
N ALA A 422 -19.33 -19.44 -10.97
CA ALA A 422 -20.27 -18.80 -10.03
C ALA A 422 -19.56 -17.97 -8.94
N ALA A 423 -18.36 -18.35 -8.52
CA ALA A 423 -17.58 -17.59 -7.54
C ALA A 423 -16.79 -16.41 -8.13
N ASN A 424 -16.68 -16.33 -9.45
CA ASN A 424 -15.91 -15.29 -10.13
C ASN A 424 -16.73 -14.10 -10.59
N ALA A 425 -18.07 -14.16 -10.50
CA ALA A 425 -18.94 -13.15 -11.09
C ALA A 425 -19.57 -12.15 -10.09
N ASP A 426 -19.66 -12.46 -8.79
CA ASP A 426 -20.21 -11.56 -7.76
C ASP A 426 -19.78 -12.00 -6.32
N PRO A 427 -18.85 -11.28 -5.66
CA PRO A 427 -18.32 -11.65 -4.33
C PRO A 427 -19.35 -11.59 -3.19
N ASP A 428 -20.34 -10.69 -3.26
CA ASP A 428 -21.29 -10.45 -2.16
C ASP A 428 -22.32 -11.58 -2.04
N LEU A 429 -22.69 -12.21 -3.15
CA LEU A 429 -23.57 -13.39 -3.22
C LEU A 429 -22.88 -14.69 -2.71
N ALA A 430 -21.55 -14.74 -2.72
CA ALA A 430 -20.77 -15.85 -2.16
C ALA A 430 -20.73 -15.78 -0.63
N VAL A 431 -20.51 -14.59 -0.06
CA VAL A 431 -20.55 -14.33 1.40
C VAL A 431 -21.95 -14.62 1.98
N GLN A 432 -23.02 -14.17 1.32
CA GLN A 432 -24.39 -14.42 1.80
C GLN A 432 -24.79 -15.91 1.83
N ARG A 433 -24.20 -16.75 0.97
CA ARG A 433 -24.41 -18.21 0.99
C ARG A 433 -23.69 -18.91 2.14
N ILE A 434 -22.52 -18.41 2.56
CA ILE A 434 -21.72 -18.98 3.66
C ILE A 434 -22.40 -18.68 5.01
N GLU A 435 -22.88 -17.45 5.20
CA GLU A 435 -23.64 -17.06 6.40
C GLU A 435 -24.94 -17.86 6.56
N LEU A 436 -25.65 -18.15 5.46
CA LEU A 436 -26.87 -18.96 5.47
C LEU A 436 -26.61 -20.43 5.84
N ALA A 437 -25.45 -20.98 5.45
CA ALA A 437 -25.06 -22.35 5.73
C ALA A 437 -24.62 -22.54 7.20
N GLN A 438 -23.86 -21.58 7.77
CA GLN A 438 -23.43 -21.64 9.18
C GLN A 438 -24.59 -21.47 10.16
N GLN A 439 -25.60 -20.67 9.82
CA GLN A 439 -26.81 -20.54 10.63
C GLN A 439 -27.66 -21.82 10.66
N LEU A 440 -27.59 -22.66 9.62
CA LEU A 440 -28.32 -23.93 9.55
C LEU A 440 -27.63 -25.08 10.32
N ASP A 441 -26.32 -24.96 10.60
CA ASP A 441 -25.53 -26.00 11.26
C ASP A 441 -25.64 -25.95 12.80
N VAL A 442 -25.73 -24.74 13.38
CA VAL A 442 -25.89 -24.53 14.84
C VAL A 442 -27.28 -24.98 15.36
N GLY A 443 -28.26 -25.16 14.47
CA GLY A 443 -29.60 -25.67 14.81
C GLY A 443 -29.68 -27.19 15.00
N LEU A 444 -28.79 -27.97 14.36
CA LEU A 444 -28.90 -29.44 14.30
C LEU A 444 -28.18 -30.15 15.46
N GLU A 445 -27.14 -29.56 16.05
CA GLU A 445 -26.42 -30.18 17.17
C GLU A 445 -27.14 -30.05 18.53
N ARG A 446 -28.04 -29.07 18.70
CA ARG A 446 -28.78 -28.90 19.96
C ARG A 446 -29.96 -29.86 20.16
N ASP A 447 -30.48 -30.48 19.10
CA ASP A 447 -31.65 -31.36 19.19
C ASP A 447 -31.32 -32.87 19.23
N PHE A 448 -30.07 -33.26 18.96
CA PHE A 448 -29.68 -34.68 18.99
C PHE A 448 -29.33 -35.20 20.41
N GLU A 449 -28.99 -34.32 21.37
CA GLU A 449 -28.69 -34.74 22.76
C GLU A 449 -29.93 -34.83 23.68
N ARG A 450 -31.14 -34.49 23.21
CA ARG A 450 -32.36 -34.52 24.06
C ARG A 450 -33.42 -35.58 23.72
N SER A 451 -33.22 -36.41 22.70
CA SER A 451 -34.30 -37.29 22.20
C SER A 451 -33.86 -38.73 21.90
N ALA A 452 -33.20 -39.41 22.84
CA ALA A 452 -33.19 -40.88 22.87
C ALA A 452 -34.31 -41.38 23.82
N PRO A 453 -35.39 -42.00 23.31
CA PRO A 453 -36.55 -42.38 24.13
C PRO A 453 -36.26 -43.62 24.99
N SER A 454 -36.76 -43.55 26.23
CA SER A 454 -36.77 -44.66 27.18
C SER A 454 -37.57 -45.84 26.63
N VAL A 455 -36.95 -47.03 26.58
CA VAL A 455 -37.70 -48.28 26.49
C VAL A 455 -37.91 -48.81 27.91
N LYS A 456 -39.13 -48.64 28.41
CA LYS A 456 -39.63 -49.34 29.60
C LYS A 456 -39.93 -50.79 29.23
N SER A 457 -39.45 -51.73 30.02
CA SER A 457 -40.13 -53.00 30.25
C SER A 457 -40.43 -53.14 31.73
N ASP A 458 -41.71 -53.13 32.06
CA ASP A 458 -42.25 -53.37 33.38
C ASP A 458 -41.99 -54.81 33.87
N ALA A 459 -42.13 -54.95 35.19
CA ALA A 459 -42.74 -56.06 35.91
C ALA A 459 -41.85 -57.18 36.51
N TYR A 460 -41.99 -57.23 37.86
CA TYR A 460 -42.18 -58.40 38.71
C TYR A 460 -40.98 -59.06 39.44
N GLN A 461 -40.95 -58.75 40.75
CA GLN A 461 -41.07 -59.68 41.90
C GLN A 461 -39.93 -60.62 42.32
N MET A 462 -39.72 -60.62 43.65
CA MET A 462 -39.04 -61.59 44.52
C MET A 462 -37.51 -61.66 44.33
N ALA A 463 -36.66 -61.62 45.36
CA ALA A 463 -36.80 -61.91 46.78
C ALA A 463 -35.86 -61.03 47.61
#